data_AF-A0A7X6YEA2-F1
#
_entry.id   AF-A0A7X6YEA2-F1
#
_cell.length_a   1.000
_cell.length_b   1.000
_cell.length_c   1.000
_cell.angle_alpha   90.00
_cell.angle_beta   90.00
_cell.angle_gamma   90.00
#
_symmetry.space_group_name_H-M   'P 1'
#
loop_
_entity.id
_entity.type
_entity.pdbx_description
1 polymer ?
#
loop_
_entity_poly.entity_id
_entity_poly.type
_entity_poly.pdbx_seq_one_letter_code
_entity_poly.pdbx_strand_id
1 'polypeptide(L)' 'MTPVMSEETRLVMQAMDEATWKAIEGYRQTGNLVPCWRDGKVVYLTVDEALASRPDYQRHTGKPPPAER' A
#
# COMPACT_ATOMS: atom_id res chain seq x y z
N MET A 1 -22.59 7.20 14.60
CA MET A 1 -22.10 6.38 15.72
C MET A 1 -21.13 5.37 15.12
N THR A 2 -19.83 5.56 15.30
CA THR A 2 -18.82 4.67 14.71
C THR A 2 -18.86 3.36 15.49
N PRO A 3 -18.99 2.19 14.85
CA PRO A 3 -19.00 0.93 15.57
C PRO A 3 -17.66 0.76 16.31
N VAL A 4 -17.74 0.51 17.62
CA VAL A 4 -16.55 0.21 18.43
C VAL A 4 -16.11 -1.20 18.06
N MET A 5 -14.94 -1.30 17.43
CA MET A 5 -14.34 -2.60 17.12
C MET A 5 -13.95 -3.33 18.40
N SER A 6 -14.12 -4.66 18.42
CA SER A 6 -13.56 -5.48 19.50
C SER A 6 -12.03 -5.48 19.46
N GLU A 7 -11.40 -5.81 20.59
CA GLU A 7 -9.94 -5.88 20.67
C GLU A 7 -9.36 -6.93 19.74
N GLU A 8 -10.00 -8.10 19.62
CA GLU A 8 -9.60 -9.18 18.72
C GLU A 8 -9.64 -8.72 17.27
N THR A 9 -10.72 -8.00 16.89
CA THR A 9 -10.86 -7.48 15.52
C THR A 9 -9.76 -6.47 15.21
N ARG A 10 -9.40 -5.61 16.18
CA ARG A 10 -8.30 -4.65 16.03
C ARG A 10 -6.95 -5.35 15.85
N LEU A 11 -6.67 -6.39 16.63
CA LEU A 11 -5.42 -7.16 16.52
C LEU A 11 -5.31 -7.90 15.17
N VAL A 12 -6.41 -8.48 14.69
CA VAL A 12 -6.45 -9.13 13.37
C VAL A 12 -6.18 -8.13 12.26
N MET A 13 -6.83 -6.96 12.30
CA MET A 13 -6.59 -5.91 11.30
C MET A 13 -5.15 -5.41 11.31
N GLN A 14 -4.54 -5.27 12.49
CA GLN A 14 -3.13 -4.91 12.61
C GLN A 14 -2.22 -5.99 11.98
N ALA A 15 -2.46 -7.27 12.29
CA ALA A 15 -1.65 -8.36 11.73
C ALA A 15 -1.78 -8.45 10.19
N MET A 16 -2.98 -8.22 9.65
CA MET A 16 -3.22 -8.19 8.21
C MET A 16 -2.49 -7.02 7.53
N ASP A 17 -2.49 -5.85 8.15
CA ASP A 17 -1.77 -4.68 7.64
C ASP A 17 -0.25 -4.92 7.62
N GLU A 18 0.31 -5.43 8.71
CA GLU A 18 1.72 -5.80 8.80
C GLU A 18 2.12 -6.86 7.75
N ALA A 19 1.29 -7.90 7.57
CA ALA A 19 1.51 -8.93 6.56
C ALA A 19 1.46 -8.36 5.13
N THR A 20 0.51 -7.46 4.87
CA THR A 20 0.37 -6.80 3.56
C THR A 20 1.61 -5.98 3.23
N TRP A 21 2.08 -5.15 4.16
CA TRP A 21 3.27 -4.34 3.94
C TRP A 21 4.55 -5.16 3.78
N LYS A 22 4.67 -6.27 4.52
CA LYS A 22 5.79 -7.20 4.34
C LYS A 22 5.80 -7.84 2.94
N ALA A 23 4.64 -8.21 2.41
CA ALA A 23 4.52 -8.75 1.05
C ALA A 23 4.87 -7.69 -0.01
N ILE A 24 4.39 -6.45 0.17
CA ILE A 24 4.73 -5.31 -0.69
C ILE A 24 6.25 -5.08 -0.73
N GLU A 25 6.90 -5.07 0.43
CA GLU A 25 8.36 -4.88 0.50
C GLU A 25 9.12 -6.02 -0.18
N GLY A 26 8.70 -7.27 0.02
CA GLY A 26 9.28 -8.41 -0.69
C GLY A 26 9.15 -8.29 -2.20
N TYR A 27 8.00 -7.83 -2.70
CA TYR A 27 7.81 -7.60 -4.14
C TYR A 27 8.66 -6.43 -4.65
N ARG A 28 8.74 -5.33 -3.89
CA ARG A 28 9.56 -4.14 -4.23
C ARG A 28 11.01 -4.52 -4.53
N GLN A 29 11.58 -5.45 -3.76
CA GLN A 29 12.96 -5.93 -3.95
C GLN A 29 13.21 -6.66 -5.28
N THR A 30 12.15 -7.13 -5.94
CA THR A 30 12.29 -7.76 -7.27
C THR A 30 12.57 -6.75 -8.38
N GLY A 31 12.29 -5.46 -8.15
CA GLY A 31 12.39 -4.41 -9.18
C GLY A 31 11.36 -4.53 -10.30
N ASN A 32 10.43 -5.50 -10.24
CA ASN A 32 9.39 -5.67 -11.24
C ASN A 32 8.34 -4.56 -11.14
N LEU A 33 7.81 -4.15 -12.29
CA LEU A 33 6.73 -3.18 -12.36
C LEU A 33 5.38 -3.84 -12.06
N VAL A 34 4.52 -3.10 -11.37
CA VAL A 34 3.16 -3.51 -11.03
C VAL A 34 2.20 -2.98 -12.10
N PRO A 35 1.34 -3.84 -12.69
CA PRO A 35 0.28 -3.38 -13.57
C PRO A 35 -0.80 -2.65 -12.76
N CYS A 36 -1.12 -1.43 -13.16
CA CYS A 36 -2.12 -0.56 -12.54
C CYS A 36 -3.11 -0.10 -13.60
N TRP A 37 -4.40 -0.06 -13.27
CA TRP A 37 -5.42 0.50 -14.16
C TRP A 37 -5.53 2.01 -13.92
N ARG A 38 -5.23 2.84 -14.93
CA ARG A 38 -5.37 4.30 -14.89
C ARG A 38 -5.88 4.81 -16.24
N ASP A 39 -6.83 5.75 -16.20
CA ASP A 39 -7.38 6.42 -17.39
C ASP A 39 -7.80 5.48 -18.53
N GLY A 40 -8.42 4.36 -18.18
CA GLY A 40 -8.95 3.38 -19.16
C GLY A 40 -7.90 2.47 -19.80
N LYS A 41 -6.66 2.44 -19.30
CA LYS A 41 -5.61 1.52 -19.76
C LYS A 41 -4.80 0.93 -18.61
N VAL A 42 -4.06 -0.14 -18.90
CA VAL A 42 -3.04 -0.67 -17.99
C VAL A 42 -1.76 0.15 -18.16
N VAL A 43 -1.23 0.66 -17.05
CA VAL A 43 0.09 1.29 -16.94
C VAL A 43 0.95 0.45 -16.01
N TYR A 44 2.26 0.42 -16.22
CA TYR A 44 3.19 -0.32 -15.39
C TYR A 44 3.98 0.68 -14.53
N LEU A 45 3.85 0.55 -13.21
CA LEU A 45 4.41 1.49 -12.25
C LEU A 45 5.39 0.77 -11.34
N THR A 46 6.37 1.49 -10.80
CA THR A 46 7.10 1.00 -9.63
C THR A 46 6.15 0.84 -8.45
N VAL A 47 6.54 0.02 -7.46
CA VAL A 47 5.74 -0.15 -6.23
C VAL A 47 5.45 1.20 -5.56
N ASP A 48 6.41 2.11 -5.52
CA ASP A 48 6.24 3.42 -4.89
C ASP A 48 5.27 4.32 -5.68
N GLU A 49 5.35 4.34 -7.01
CA GLU A 49 4.42 5.10 -7.86
C GLU A 49 2.99 4.53 -7.79
N ALA A 50 2.85 3.21 -7.66
CA ALA A 50 1.55 2.53 -7.51
C ALA A 50 0.91 2.85 -6.15
N LEU A 51 1.71 2.92 -5.08
CA LEU A 51 1.22 3.18 -3.71
C LEU A 51 1.16 4.66 -3.35
N ALA A 52 1.62 5.57 -4.23
CA ALA A 52 1.66 7.02 -3.98
C ALA A 52 0.32 7.61 -3.52
N SER A 53 -0.79 7.10 -4.06
CA SER A 53 -2.14 7.56 -3.73
C SER A 53 -2.71 6.97 -2.44
N ARG A 54 -1.99 6.06 -1.77
CA ARG A 54 -2.45 5.46 -0.51
C ARG A 54 -2.29 6.45 0.65
N PRO A 55 -3.33 6.66 1.47
CA PRO A 55 -3.28 7.60 2.58
C PRO A 55 -2.30 7.19 3.69
N ASP A 56 -1.97 5.89 3.78
CA ASP A 56 -1.05 5.31 4.74
C ASP A 56 0.40 5.18 4.22
N TYR A 57 0.68 5.57 2.97
CA TYR A 57 2.01 5.41 2.36
C TYR A 57 3.14 5.97 3.25
N GLN A 58 3.03 7.24 3.63
CA GLN A 58 4.08 7.91 4.41
C GLN A 58 4.28 7.28 5.79
N ARG A 59 3.21 6.76 6.40
CA ARG A 59 3.29 6.06 7.70
C ARG A 59 4.14 4.80 7.61
N HIS A 60 4.07 4.07 6.50
CA HIS A 60 4.76 2.79 6.34
C HIS A 60 6.13 2.91 5.67
N THR A 61 6.34 3.89 4.79
CA THR A 61 7.61 4.05 4.07
C THR A 61 8.54 5.10 4.68
N GLY A 62 8.01 5.97 5.55
CA GLY A 62 8.73 7.14 6.06
C GLY A 62 9.05 8.20 5.01
N LYS A 63 8.52 8.04 3.78
CA LYS A 63 8.78 8.93 2.64
C LYS A 63 7.50 9.64 2.22
N PRO A 64 7.58 10.89 1.76
CA PRO A 64 6.44 11.49 1.09
C PRO A 64 6.11 10.67 -0.16
N PRO A 65 4.82 10.60 -0.57
CA PRO A 65 4.45 10.00 -1.84
C PRO A 65 5.28 10.58 -2.99
N PRO A 66 5.70 9.77 -3.97
CA PRO A 66 6.34 10.30 -5.16
C PRO A 66 5.35 11.24 -5.88
N ALA A 67 5.86 12.35 -6.41
CA ALA A 67 5.06 13.30 -7.18
C ALA A 67 4.42 12.58 -8.38
N GLU A 68 3.16 12.87 -8.65
CA GLU A 68 2.49 12.39 -9.86
C GLU A 68 3.27 12.91 -11.07
N ARG A 69 3.64 11.98 -11.97
CA ARG A 69 4.33 12.26 -13.23
C ARG A 69 3.34 12.44 -14.36
#